data_AF-H2Z463-F1
#
_entry.id   AF-H2Z463-F1
#
_cell.length_a   1.000
_cell.length_b   1.000
_cell.length_c   1.000
_cell.angle_alpha   90.00
_cell.angle_beta   90.00
_cell.angle_gamma   90.00
#
_symmetry.space_group_name_H-M   'P 1'
#
loop_
_entity.id
_entity.type
_entity.pdbx_description
1 polymer ?
#
loop_
_entity_poly.entity_id
_entity_poly.type
_entity_poly.pdbx_seq_one_letter_code
_entity_poly.pdbx_strand_id
1 'polypeptide(L)'
;MANVDLDELSLALLEIVANIDKKKLEQEKYLQEGYLCLAKARYSMGVDRVSALQYPTDMTATVAVSCKQHEKSKLSTFSLIQNFNVENESPEESTTILRKRGNSDQEMKGFTAVDDVKVHTMDKQQKIEDPLLWFGVLVPTPLRQAQKCFKRALETSCELCTLKEEFKHKAELYKVEIKHTRPQ
;
A
#
# COMPACT_ATOMS: atom_id res chain seq x y z
N MET A 1 -23.43 25.19 -33.65
CA MET A 1 -22.15 24.52 -33.35
C MET A 1 -21.97 24.30 -31.85
N ALA A 2 -22.26 25.28 -30.98
CA ALA A 2 -22.12 25.17 -29.50
C ALA A 2 -22.80 23.95 -28.82
N ASN A 3 -23.91 23.41 -29.35
CA ASN A 3 -24.54 22.22 -28.75
C ASN A 3 -23.74 20.92 -28.97
N VAL A 4 -22.97 20.80 -30.06
CA VAL A 4 -22.19 19.58 -30.34
C VAL A 4 -21.05 19.45 -29.33
N ASP A 5 -20.42 20.57 -28.96
CA ASP A 5 -19.35 20.62 -27.96
C ASP A 5 -19.87 20.29 -26.55
N LEU A 6 -21.10 20.71 -26.23
CA LEU A 6 -21.75 20.41 -24.96
C LEU A 6 -22.13 18.92 -24.84
N ASP A 7 -22.66 18.35 -25.91
CA ASP A 7 -23.01 16.93 -25.97
C ASP A 7 -21.76 16.06 -25.87
N GLU A 8 -20.68 16.41 -26.57
CA GLU A 8 -19.39 15.71 -26.47
C GLU A 8 -18.84 15.74 -25.03
N LEU A 9 -18.88 16.89 -24.36
CA LEU A 9 -18.44 17.01 -22.98
C LEU A 9 -19.33 16.20 -22.01
N SER A 10 -20.64 16.12 -22.28
CA SER A 10 -21.57 15.30 -21.50
C SER A 10 -21.28 13.81 -21.63
N LEU A 11 -20.98 13.33 -22.84
CA LEU A 11 -20.59 11.95 -23.09
C LEU A 11 -19.27 11.62 -22.39
N ALA A 12 -18.28 12.53 -22.47
CA ALA A 12 -17.01 12.39 -21.79
C ALA A 12 -17.15 12.33 -20.26
N LEU A 13 -18.10 13.08 -19.68
CA LEU A 13 -18.41 13.01 -18.25
C LEU A 13 -19.05 11.67 -17.87
N LEU A 14 -20.00 11.19 -18.65
CA LEU A 14 -20.66 9.88 -18.42
C LEU A 14 -19.64 8.73 -18.49
N GLU A 15 -18.69 8.80 -19.43
CA GLU A 15 -17.61 7.82 -19.53
C GLU A 15 -16.72 7.82 -18.28
N ILE A 16 -16.33 8.99 -17.78
CA ILE A 16 -15.54 9.10 -16.55
C ILE A 16 -16.31 8.54 -15.35
N VAL A 17 -17.61 8.81 -15.24
CA VAL A 17 -18.45 8.25 -14.16
C VAL A 17 -18.46 6.71 -14.24
N ALA A 18 -18.65 6.15 -15.43
CA ALA A 18 -18.60 4.71 -15.63
C ALA A 18 -17.23 4.11 -15.23
N ASN A 19 -16.14 4.80 -15.54
CA ASN A 19 -14.79 4.38 -15.14
C ASN A 19 -14.57 4.48 -13.61
N ILE A 20 -15.08 5.53 -12.97
CA ILE A 20 -15.05 5.68 -11.51
C ILE A 20 -15.80 4.51 -10.85
N ASP A 21 -16.97 4.15 -11.34
CA ASP A 21 -17.76 3.07 -10.73
C ASP A 21 -17.12 1.69 -10.92
N LYS A 22 -16.52 1.43 -12.10
CA LYS A 22 -15.69 0.23 -12.30
C LYS A 22 -14.55 0.16 -11.30
N LYS A 23 -13.82 1.27 -11.09
CA LYS A 23 -12.69 1.33 -10.16
C LYS A 23 -13.10 1.22 -8.70
N LYS A 24 -14.26 1.77 -8.32
CA LYS A 24 -14.84 1.57 -6.97
C LYS A 24 -15.13 0.09 -6.71
N LEU A 25 -15.75 -0.60 -7.65
CA LEU A 25 -16.08 -2.01 -7.51
C LEU A 25 -14.81 -2.87 -7.37
N GLU A 26 -13.77 -2.56 -8.15
CA GLU A 26 -12.46 -3.19 -8.06
C GLU A 26 -11.80 -2.95 -6.69
N GLN A 27 -11.82 -1.72 -6.19
CA GLN A 27 -11.31 -1.36 -4.87
C GLN A 27 -12.06 -2.10 -3.75
N GLU A 28 -13.39 -2.14 -3.83
CA GLU A 28 -14.24 -2.81 -2.85
C GLU A 28 -13.92 -4.31 -2.79
N LYS A 29 -13.76 -4.97 -3.93
CA LYS A 29 -13.35 -6.37 -4.01
C LYS A 29 -12.05 -6.62 -3.24
N TYR A 30 -11.02 -5.80 -3.49
CA TYR A 30 -9.74 -5.94 -2.78
C TYR A 30 -9.85 -5.67 -1.28
N LEU A 31 -10.67 -4.70 -0.87
CA LEU A 31 -10.93 -4.43 0.55
C LEU A 31 -11.62 -5.62 1.21
N GLN A 32 -12.69 -6.16 0.61
CA GLN A 32 -13.41 -7.31 1.14
C GLN A 32 -12.49 -8.54 1.28
N GLU A 33 -11.72 -8.86 0.23
CA GLU A 33 -10.75 -9.96 0.27
C GLU A 33 -9.66 -9.73 1.32
N GLY A 34 -9.16 -8.50 1.43
CA GLY A 34 -8.15 -8.10 2.42
C GLY A 34 -8.63 -8.26 3.86
N TYR A 35 -9.82 -7.74 4.18
CA TYR A 35 -10.42 -7.88 5.50
C TYR A 35 -10.76 -9.33 5.84
N LEU A 36 -11.22 -10.12 4.87
CA LEU A 36 -11.47 -11.55 5.07
C LEU A 36 -10.17 -12.31 5.39
N CYS A 37 -9.09 -12.03 4.65
CA CYS A 37 -7.79 -12.64 4.90
C CYS A 37 -7.19 -12.21 6.25
N LEU A 38 -7.40 -10.95 6.64
CA LEU A 38 -7.02 -10.43 7.95
C LEU A 38 -7.78 -11.13 9.07
N ALA A 39 -9.09 -11.34 8.91
CA ALA A 39 -9.90 -12.09 9.88
C ALA A 39 -9.42 -13.53 10.02
N LYS A 40 -9.09 -14.21 8.92
CA LYS A 40 -8.49 -15.56 8.94
C LYS A 40 -7.16 -15.58 9.69
N ALA A 41 -6.30 -14.57 9.48
CA ALA A 41 -5.03 -14.46 10.19
C ALA A 41 -5.24 -14.23 11.70
N ARG A 42 -6.19 -13.36 12.10
CA ARG A 42 -6.53 -13.12 13.51
C ARG A 42 -7.09 -14.37 14.18
N TYR A 43 -7.90 -15.14 13.46
CA TYR A 43 -8.40 -16.42 13.96
C TYR A 43 -7.28 -17.43 14.16
N SER A 44 -6.33 -17.54 13.24
CA SER A 44 -5.25 -18.54 13.34
C SER A 44 -4.13 -18.16 14.31
N MET A 45 -3.79 -16.86 14.42
CA MET A 45 -2.69 -16.38 15.29
C MET A 45 -3.14 -15.97 16.69
N GLY A 46 -4.45 -15.74 16.87
CA GLY A 46 -4.99 -15.08 18.05
C GLY A 46 -5.13 -13.57 17.86
N VAL A 47 -6.17 -13.02 18.48
CA VAL A 47 -6.61 -11.62 18.31
C VAL A 47 -5.54 -10.62 18.78
N ASP A 48 -4.77 -10.96 19.82
CA ASP A 48 -3.76 -10.09 20.42
C ASP A 48 -2.48 -9.98 19.59
N ARG A 49 -2.19 -11.02 18.78
CA ARG A 49 -0.98 -11.07 17.96
C ARG A 49 -1.08 -10.27 16.68
N VAL A 50 -2.28 -10.03 16.16
CA VAL A 50 -2.51 -9.18 14.99
C VAL A 50 -3.33 -7.99 15.46
N SER A 51 -2.64 -7.08 16.14
CA SER A 51 -3.21 -5.90 16.80
C SER A 51 -2.25 -4.71 16.70
N ALA A 52 -2.77 -3.50 16.87
CA ALA A 52 -1.98 -2.27 16.85
C ALA A 52 -0.92 -2.19 17.95
N LEU A 53 -1.04 -3.01 19.00
CA LEU A 53 -0.03 -3.12 20.07
C LEU A 53 1.31 -3.68 19.59
N GLN A 54 1.36 -4.33 18.42
CA GLN A 54 2.58 -4.91 17.87
C GLN A 54 3.39 -3.91 17.03
N TYR A 55 2.89 -2.69 16.82
CA TYR A 55 3.60 -1.69 16.01
C TYR A 55 4.81 -1.14 16.77
N PRO A 56 6.00 -1.06 16.14
CA PRO A 56 7.14 -0.40 16.76
C PRO A 56 6.91 1.12 16.82
N THR A 57 7.47 1.78 17.83
CA THR A 57 7.40 3.24 17.99
C THR A 57 8.00 3.97 16.80
N ASP A 58 9.05 3.39 16.19
CA ASP A 58 9.80 3.99 15.10
C ASP A 58 9.31 3.50 13.71
N MET A 59 8.01 3.19 13.58
CA MET A 59 7.46 2.72 12.30
C MET A 59 7.58 3.79 11.20
N THR A 60 8.03 3.38 10.02
CA THR A 60 8.11 4.24 8.84
C THR A 60 7.23 3.71 7.72
N ALA A 61 6.65 4.61 6.91
CA ALA A 61 5.77 4.23 5.83
C ALA A 61 6.57 3.57 4.69
N THR A 62 6.24 2.32 4.36
CA THR A 62 6.82 1.62 3.20
C THR A 62 6.37 2.24 1.86
N VAL A 63 5.17 2.82 1.85
CA VAL A 63 4.55 3.39 0.65
C VAL A 63 4.06 4.80 0.95
N ALA A 64 4.39 5.74 0.07
CA ALA A 64 3.94 7.13 0.12
C ALA A 64 3.14 7.47 -1.14
N VAL A 65 2.23 8.45 -1.04
CA VAL A 65 1.46 8.96 -2.18
C VAL A 65 2.12 10.24 -2.68
N SER A 66 2.42 10.29 -3.98
CA SER A 66 2.87 11.49 -4.65
C SER A 66 1.70 12.13 -5.40
N CYS A 67 1.54 13.43 -5.20
CA CYS A 67 0.63 14.25 -5.98
C CYS A 67 1.46 15.09 -6.95
N LYS A 68 1.26 14.90 -8.25
CA LYS A 68 1.88 15.71 -9.30
C LYS A 68 0.81 16.57 -9.94
N GLN A 69 0.94 17.88 -9.83
CA GLN A 69 0.04 18.82 -10.47
C GLN A 69 0.60 19.20 -11.85
N HIS A 70 -0.20 19.03 -12.90
CA HIS A 70 0.23 19.36 -14.25
C HIS A 70 -0.11 20.83 -14.58
N GLU A 71 0.92 21.63 -14.89
CA GLU A 71 0.80 23.09 -15.08
C GLU A 71 -0.17 23.47 -16.22
N LYS A 72 -0.31 22.63 -17.25
CA LYS A 72 -1.14 22.92 -18.44
C LYS A 72 -2.64 22.67 -18.26
N SER A 73 -3.05 21.84 -17.30
CA SER A 73 -4.46 21.40 -17.19
C SER A 73 -5.06 21.52 -15.79
N LYS A 74 -4.29 22.00 -14.78
CA LYS A 74 -4.67 21.97 -13.36
C LYS A 74 -5.03 20.58 -12.81
N LEU A 75 -4.83 19.50 -13.58
CA LEU A 75 -5.11 18.14 -13.16
C LEU A 75 -4.03 17.67 -12.19
N SER A 76 -4.47 17.09 -11.08
CA SER A 76 -3.59 16.45 -10.10
C SER A 76 -3.62 14.94 -10.33
N THR A 77 -2.47 14.37 -10.65
CA THR A 77 -2.29 12.92 -10.78
C THR A 77 -1.71 12.35 -9.51
N PHE A 78 -2.30 11.26 -9.03
CA PHE A 78 -1.87 10.56 -7.82
C PHE A 78 -1.18 9.26 -8.20
N SER A 79 0.04 9.05 -7.69
CA SER A 79 0.79 7.81 -7.90
C SER A 79 1.44 7.33 -6.61
N LEU A 80 1.66 6.03 -6.50
CA LEU A 80 2.36 5.45 -5.36
C LEU A 80 3.86 5.46 -5.56
N ILE A 81 4.58 5.88 -4.53
CA ILE A 81 6.03 5.76 -4.42
C ILE A 81 6.32 4.71 -3.36
N GLN A 82 7.01 3.65 -3.77
CA GLN A 82 7.50 2.63 -2.86
C GLN A 82 8.95 2.98 -2.52
N ASN A 83 9.22 3.22 -1.24
CA ASN A 83 10.58 3.42 -0.75
C ASN A 83 11.21 2.03 -0.64
N PHE A 84 11.70 1.47 -1.75
CA PHE A 84 12.33 0.16 -1.71
C PHE A 84 13.75 0.26 -1.17
N ASN A 85 13.98 -0.40 -0.04
CA ASN A 85 15.27 -1.00 0.29
C ASN A 85 15.05 -2.41 0.88
N VAL A 86 14.20 -3.21 0.21
CA VAL A 86 13.89 -4.60 0.59
C VAL A 86 14.38 -5.54 -0.49
N GLU A 87 15.58 -6.10 -0.29
CA GLU A 87 16.02 -7.34 -0.91
C GLU A 87 15.07 -8.45 -0.44
N ASN A 88 14.15 -8.87 -1.31
CA ASN A 88 13.38 -10.09 -1.09
C ASN A 88 14.15 -11.26 -1.71
N GLU A 89 14.95 -11.94 -0.90
CA GLU A 89 15.30 -13.33 -1.14
C GLU A 89 14.02 -14.16 -0.90
N SER A 90 13.47 -14.70 -1.99
CA SER A 90 12.64 -15.89 -1.94
C SER A 90 13.57 -17.09 -1.73
N PRO A 91 13.25 -17.97 -0.77
CA PRO A 91 13.50 -19.38 -1.04
C PRO A 91 12.24 -20.20 -0.73
N GLU A 92 11.49 -20.49 -1.79
CA GLU A 92 10.80 -21.77 -1.89
C GLU A 92 11.87 -22.81 -2.29
N GLU A 93 12.21 -23.71 -1.38
CA GLU A 93 12.13 -25.16 -1.56
C GLU A 93 13.00 -25.92 -0.53
N SER A 94 12.33 -26.78 0.23
CA SER A 94 12.80 -28.10 0.64
C SER A 94 14.15 -28.22 1.36
N THR A 95 14.15 -28.19 2.69
CA THR A 95 14.95 -29.18 3.44
C THR A 95 14.19 -29.68 4.68
N THR A 96 13.65 -30.88 4.54
CA THR A 96 13.40 -31.80 5.65
C THR A 96 14.73 -32.13 6.33
N ILE A 97 15.11 -31.38 7.37
CA ILE A 97 16.19 -31.79 8.26
C ILE A 97 15.58 -32.58 9.43
N LEU A 98 15.55 -33.90 9.24
CA LEU A 98 15.35 -34.90 10.29
C LEU A 98 16.42 -34.69 11.38
N ARG A 99 16.02 -34.24 12.58
CA ARG A 99 16.90 -34.20 13.75
C ARG A 99 17.27 -35.62 14.19
N LYS A 100 18.48 -36.06 13.87
CA LYS A 100 19.10 -37.27 14.41
C LYS A 100 19.49 -37.01 15.88
N ARG A 101 18.94 -37.79 16.83
CA ARG A 101 19.38 -37.78 18.24
C ARG A 101 20.84 -38.22 18.31
N GLY A 102 21.70 -37.37 18.87
CA GLY A 102 23.08 -37.66 19.24
C GLY A 102 23.35 -37.04 20.61
N ASN A 103 23.71 -37.89 21.56
CA ASN A 103 23.96 -37.62 22.97
C ASN A 103 25.48 -37.41 23.17
N SER A 104 25.91 -36.32 23.82
CA SER A 104 27.08 -36.23 24.72
C SER A 104 27.52 -34.77 24.99
N ASP A 105 27.28 -34.34 26.24
CA ASP A 105 28.20 -33.70 27.19
C ASP A 105 29.08 -32.47 26.87
N GLN A 106 28.87 -31.45 27.73
CA GLN A 106 29.83 -30.57 28.43
C GLN A 106 30.81 -29.69 27.62
N GLU A 107 30.69 -28.36 27.75
CA GLU A 107 31.51 -27.54 28.66
C GLU A 107 31.26 -26.02 28.49
N MET A 108 31.49 -25.31 29.58
CA MET A 108 31.23 -23.90 29.88
C MET A 108 32.57 -23.15 29.95
N LYS A 109 32.69 -21.95 29.35
CA LYS A 109 33.70 -20.88 29.57
C LYS A 109 33.44 -19.78 28.52
N GLY A 110 33.54 -18.48 28.74
CA GLY A 110 33.98 -17.64 29.84
C GLY A 110 33.98 -16.18 29.35
N PHE A 111 33.72 -15.25 30.25
CA PHE A 111 33.70 -13.78 30.06
C PHE A 111 35.09 -13.21 29.69
N THR A 112 35.14 -12.19 28.82
CA THR A 112 36.12 -11.09 28.91
C THR A 112 35.47 -9.77 28.49
N ALA A 113 35.80 -8.71 29.23
CA ALA A 113 35.13 -7.43 29.30
C ALA A 113 35.80 -6.32 28.45
N VAL A 114 35.05 -5.23 28.17
CA VAL A 114 35.41 -3.81 27.86
C VAL A 114 36.62 -3.52 26.96
N ASP A 115 36.61 -2.64 25.95
CA ASP A 115 36.14 -1.26 25.86
C ASP A 115 36.19 -0.85 24.37
N ASP A 116 35.25 -0.03 23.90
CA ASP A 116 35.52 1.12 23.00
C ASP A 116 34.21 1.76 22.55
N VAL A 117 33.91 2.90 23.17
CA VAL A 117 32.93 3.87 22.71
C VAL A 117 33.46 4.53 21.44
N LYS A 118 32.79 4.31 20.30
CA LYS A 118 32.90 5.19 19.13
C LYS A 118 31.55 5.79 18.76
N VAL A 119 31.53 7.11 18.93
CA VAL A 119 30.49 8.10 18.67
C VAL A 119 30.12 8.14 17.19
N HIS A 120 28.81 8.28 16.95
CA HIS A 120 28.10 8.74 15.77
C HIS A 120 28.88 8.98 14.47
N THR A 121 28.59 8.15 13.47
CA THR A 121 28.43 8.59 12.08
C THR A 121 26.95 8.49 11.71
N MET A 122 26.34 9.66 11.54
CA MET A 122 25.02 9.81 10.95
C MET A 122 25.14 9.52 9.46
N ASP A 123 24.69 8.33 9.05
CA ASP A 123 24.20 8.00 7.71
C ASP A 123 23.68 6.55 7.74
N LYS A 124 22.59 6.33 8.47
CA LYS A 124 21.83 5.08 8.34
C LYS A 124 20.70 5.33 7.36
N GLN A 125 20.94 4.99 6.10
CA GLN A 125 19.88 4.58 5.19
C GLN A 125 19.06 3.51 5.93
N GLN A 126 17.93 3.91 6.54
CA GLN A 126 17.13 3.01 7.35
C GLN A 126 16.62 1.89 6.45
N LYS A 127 17.17 0.69 6.63
CA LYS A 127 16.68 -0.52 5.96
C LYS A 127 15.27 -0.73 6.47
N ILE A 128 14.27 -0.54 5.60
CA ILE A 128 12.87 -0.74 5.94
C ILE A 128 12.69 -2.26 6.11
N GLU A 129 12.57 -2.73 7.34
CA GLU A 129 12.25 -4.12 7.62
C GLU A 129 10.82 -4.43 7.14
N ASP A 130 10.56 -5.69 6.79
CA ASP A 130 9.22 -6.10 6.36
C ASP A 130 8.22 -5.91 7.52
N PRO A 131 7.22 -5.01 7.38
CA PRO A 131 6.28 -4.71 8.46
C PRO A 131 5.41 -5.92 8.85
N LEU A 132 5.40 -6.99 8.05
CA LEU A 132 4.75 -8.24 8.44
C LEU A 132 5.45 -8.94 9.61
N LEU A 133 6.77 -8.75 9.77
CA LEU A 133 7.55 -9.39 10.83
C LEU A 133 7.24 -8.83 12.22
N TRP A 134 6.58 -7.68 12.31
CA TRP A 134 6.07 -7.13 13.58
C TRP A 134 5.08 -8.07 14.28
N PHE A 135 4.40 -8.94 13.51
CA PHE A 135 3.42 -9.89 14.05
C PHE A 135 4.03 -11.28 14.35
N GLY A 136 5.35 -11.42 14.21
CA GLY A 136 6.12 -12.62 14.54
C GLY A 136 6.96 -13.16 13.37
N VAL A 137 7.92 -14.03 13.71
CA VAL A 137 8.88 -14.60 12.75
C VAL A 137 8.20 -15.47 11.68
N LEU A 138 7.12 -16.16 12.05
CA LEU A 138 6.33 -16.99 11.14
C LEU A 138 5.01 -16.30 10.81
N VAL A 139 5.05 -15.45 9.79
CA VAL A 139 3.86 -14.77 9.26
C VAL A 139 2.99 -15.79 8.51
N PRO A 140 1.69 -15.94 8.79
CA PRO A 140 0.85 -16.89 8.10
C PRO A 140 0.43 -16.37 6.71
N THR A 141 0.16 -17.28 5.78
CA THR A 141 -0.23 -16.96 4.39
C THR A 141 -1.42 -16.00 4.28
N PRO A 142 -2.50 -16.11 5.09
CA PRO A 142 -3.60 -15.15 5.05
C PRO A 142 -3.17 -13.72 5.39
N LEU A 143 -2.19 -13.53 6.29
CA LEU A 143 -1.71 -12.20 6.65
C LEU A 143 -0.91 -11.56 5.50
N ARG A 144 -0.05 -12.35 4.83
CA ARG A 144 0.62 -11.93 3.59
C ARG A 144 -0.39 -11.55 2.50
N GLN A 145 -1.43 -12.37 2.34
CA GLN A 145 -2.47 -12.12 1.35
C GLN A 145 -3.26 -10.84 1.66
N ALA A 146 -3.61 -10.62 2.94
CA ALA A 146 -4.26 -9.38 3.37
C ALA A 146 -3.42 -8.15 3.01
N GLN A 147 -2.10 -8.18 3.29
CA GLN A 147 -1.20 -7.09 2.91
C GLN A 147 -1.18 -6.85 1.39
N LYS A 148 -1.13 -7.91 0.58
CA LYS A 148 -1.20 -7.80 -0.90
C LYS A 148 -2.52 -7.17 -1.34
N CYS A 149 -3.65 -7.63 -0.81
CA CYS A 149 -4.97 -7.07 -1.12
C CYS A 149 -5.06 -5.58 -0.74
N PHE A 150 -4.58 -5.18 0.43
CA PHE A 150 -4.58 -3.77 0.84
C PHE A 150 -3.64 -2.90 -0.01
N LYS A 151 -2.48 -3.43 -0.44
CA LYS A 151 -1.59 -2.72 -1.39
C LYS A 151 -2.32 -2.45 -2.71
N ARG A 152 -3.01 -3.45 -3.28
CA ARG A 152 -3.83 -3.29 -4.50
C ARG A 152 -5.02 -2.34 -4.31
N ALA A 153 -5.70 -2.40 -3.17
CA ALA A 153 -6.77 -1.47 -2.83
C ALA A 153 -6.25 -0.02 -2.76
N LEU A 154 -5.01 0.17 -2.30
CA LEU A 154 -4.38 1.48 -2.21
C LEU A 154 -3.94 1.99 -3.60
N GLU A 155 -3.40 1.12 -4.46
CA GLU A 155 -3.13 1.42 -5.89
C GLU A 155 -4.38 1.92 -6.61
N THR A 156 -5.47 1.14 -6.52
CA THR A 156 -6.77 1.50 -7.11
C THR A 156 -7.36 2.78 -6.50
N SER A 157 -7.08 3.07 -5.22
CA SER A 157 -7.48 4.34 -4.59
C SER A 157 -6.81 5.55 -5.24
N CYS A 158 -5.52 5.47 -5.57
CA CYS A 158 -4.80 6.55 -6.26
C CYS A 158 -5.34 6.79 -7.67
N GLU A 159 -5.60 5.71 -8.43
CA GLU A 159 -6.24 5.79 -9.74
C GLU A 159 -7.62 6.45 -9.65
N LEU A 160 -8.43 6.03 -8.67
CA LEU A 160 -9.77 6.57 -8.42
C LEU A 160 -9.71 8.06 -8.03
N CYS A 161 -8.75 8.47 -7.21
CA CYS A 161 -8.53 9.89 -6.89
C CYS A 161 -8.18 10.71 -8.13
N THR A 162 -7.34 10.16 -9.02
CA THR A 162 -6.99 10.82 -10.29
C THR A 162 -8.23 10.99 -11.18
N LEU A 163 -9.01 9.92 -11.38
CA LEU A 163 -10.27 9.98 -12.15
C LEU A 163 -11.29 10.95 -11.55
N LYS A 164 -11.38 11.02 -10.21
CA LYS A 164 -12.25 11.98 -9.53
C LYS A 164 -11.82 13.42 -9.79
N GLU A 165 -10.53 13.69 -9.86
CA GLU A 165 -10.03 15.02 -10.15
C GLU A 165 -10.29 15.42 -11.61
N GLU A 166 -10.10 14.48 -12.54
CA GLU A 166 -10.50 14.65 -13.94
C GLU A 166 -12.00 14.92 -14.10
N PHE A 167 -12.84 14.17 -13.38
CA PHE A 167 -14.28 14.39 -13.36
C PHE A 167 -14.64 15.80 -12.88
N LYS A 168 -14.07 16.25 -11.76
CA LYS A 168 -14.32 17.60 -11.23
C LYS A 168 -13.94 18.66 -12.26
N HIS A 169 -12.76 18.51 -12.88
CA HIS A 169 -12.28 19.46 -13.87
C HIS A 169 -13.22 19.54 -15.09
N LYS A 170 -13.61 18.40 -15.68
CA LYS A 170 -14.56 18.39 -16.81
C LYS A 170 -15.95 18.90 -16.41
N ALA A 171 -16.40 18.61 -15.18
CA ALA A 171 -17.69 19.09 -14.69
C ALA A 171 -17.70 20.62 -14.49
N GLU A 172 -16.56 21.21 -14.13
CA GLU A 172 -16.40 22.67 -14.09
C GLU A 172 -16.47 23.29 -15.49
N LEU A 173 -15.76 22.71 -16.47
CA LEU A 173 -15.84 23.16 -17.87
C LEU A 173 -17.28 23.12 -18.40
N TYR A 174 -17.99 22.02 -18.14
CA TYR A 174 -19.38 21.84 -18.57
C TYR A 174 -20.30 22.90 -17.97
N LYS A 175 -20.11 23.24 -16.69
CA LYS A 175 -20.87 24.31 -16.04
C LYS A 175 -20.60 25.69 -16.64
N VAL A 176 -19.38 25.95 -17.12
CA VAL A 176 -19.03 27.21 -17.77
C VAL A 176 -19.71 27.31 -19.15
N GLU A 177 -19.64 26.25 -19.95
CA GLU A 177 -20.25 26.22 -21.29
C GLU A 177 -21.79 26.36 -21.25
N ILE A 178 -22.46 25.73 -20.28
CA ILE A 178 -23.90 25.91 -20.07
C ILE A 178 -24.26 27.38 -19.79
N LYS A 179 -23.46 28.05 -18.95
CA LYS A 179 -23.72 29.46 -18.59
C LYS A 179 -23.54 30.39 -19.79
N HIS A 180 -22.60 30.09 -20.69
CA HIS A 180 -22.39 30.87 -21.90
C HIS A 180 -23.53 30.68 -22.92
N THR A 181 -24.11 29.47 -22.97
CA THR A 181 -25.16 29.10 -23.93
C THR A 181 -26.57 29.60 -23.53
N ARG A 182 -26.75 30.12 -22.31
CA ARG A 182 -28.01 30.74 -21.86
C ARG A 182 -27.89 32.27 -21.92
N PRO A 183 -28.16 32.93 -23.08
CA PRO A 183 -28.23 34.38 -23.12
C PRO A 183 -29.40 34.85 -22.24
N GLN A 184 -29.20 35.98 -21.55
CA GLN A 184 -30.22 36.68 -20.76
C GLN A 184 -31.38 37.17 -21.63
#